data_AF-A0A9P3CFR4-F1
#
_entry.id   AF-A0A9P3CFR4-F1
#
_cell.length_a   1.000
_cell.length_b   1.000
_cell.length_c   1.000
_cell.angle_alpha   90.00
_cell.angle_beta   90.00
_cell.angle_gamma   90.00
#
_symmetry.space_group_name_H-M   'P 1'
#
loop_
_entity.id
_entity.type
_entity.pdbx_description
1 polymer ?
#
loop_
_entity_poly.entity_id
_entity_poly.type
_entity_poly.pdbx_seq_one_letter_code
_entity_poly.pdbx_strand_id
1 'polypeptide(L)'
;MADAAVNAIRTYLSSKSLMPTAQWLQSYKPSIKLQTPPIVQQKSAESRLLTTDFTSTLQTSAASCFPAGVASPEVQELRVPGPVPVQVLDIEDIGRSRWSQVEAIEMEERGEMRKGHEVIRVVPDEEDNTDMNPPANSAEKGGPHKLLLQDAKGSKAYAFEMTKIGKLDITMPIGTKLILKDFTVSRGVIMLSPGNVDVLGGKIEAWDKKWREERKKVLKEKAGWREGMGFGEDAS
;
A
#
# COMPACT_ATOMS: atom_id res chain seq x y z
N MET A 1 17.11 32.99 -4.77
CA MET A 1 17.09 31.81 -5.68
C MET A 1 16.54 30.55 -5.01
N ALA A 2 17.02 30.16 -3.81
CA ALA A 2 16.49 28.98 -3.11
C ALA A 2 14.97 29.05 -2.82
N ASP A 3 14.44 30.21 -2.42
CA ASP A 3 13.00 30.37 -2.15
C ASP A 3 12.14 30.25 -3.42
N ALA A 4 12.65 30.69 -4.58
CA ALA A 4 11.98 30.50 -5.85
C ALA A 4 11.89 29.00 -6.23
N ALA A 5 12.96 28.24 -5.98
CA ALA A 5 12.97 26.79 -6.18
C ALA A 5 12.00 26.07 -5.24
N VAL A 6 11.96 26.45 -3.95
CA VAL A 6 11.00 25.92 -2.97
C VAL A 6 9.57 26.20 -3.42
N ASN A 7 9.27 27.41 -3.89
CA ASN A 7 7.95 27.76 -4.41
C ASN A 7 7.59 26.94 -5.67
N ALA A 8 8.54 26.73 -6.58
CA ALA A 8 8.31 25.90 -7.76
C ALA A 8 8.03 24.43 -7.41
N ILE A 9 8.72 23.89 -6.40
CA ILE A 9 8.46 22.55 -5.86
C ILE A 9 7.07 22.49 -5.21
N ARG A 10 6.72 23.49 -4.38
CA ARG A 10 5.41 23.57 -3.75
C ARG A 10 4.30 23.57 -4.79
N THR A 11 4.39 24.42 -5.81
CA THR A 11 3.39 24.49 -6.90
C THR A 11 3.29 23.18 -7.68
N TYR A 12 4.42 22.51 -7.94
CA TYR A 12 4.44 21.21 -8.60
C TYR A 12 3.77 20.10 -7.78
N LEU A 13 4.04 20.03 -6.48
CA LEU A 13 3.39 19.04 -5.61
C LEU A 13 1.90 19.35 -5.46
N SER A 14 1.56 20.64 -5.37
CA SER A 14 0.19 21.15 -5.30
C SER A 14 -0.64 20.72 -6.51
N SER A 15 -0.08 20.79 -7.73
CA SER A 15 -0.78 20.35 -8.95
C SER A 15 -1.03 18.84 -9.00
N LYS A 16 -0.36 18.07 -8.13
CA LYS A 16 -0.56 16.63 -7.92
C LYS A 16 -1.44 16.31 -6.71
N SER A 17 -2.12 17.31 -6.14
CA SER A 17 -2.93 17.17 -4.93
C SER A 17 -2.12 16.78 -3.69
N LEU A 18 -0.82 17.04 -3.70
CA LEU A 18 0.09 16.82 -2.58
C LEU A 18 0.52 18.19 -2.04
N MET A 19 -0.18 18.70 -1.03
CA MET A 19 0.13 20.00 -0.42
C MET A 19 1.07 19.82 0.77
N PRO A 20 2.40 20.02 0.63
CA PRO A 20 3.32 19.83 1.73
C PRO A 20 3.18 20.91 2.82
N THR A 21 3.50 20.55 4.07
CA THR A 21 3.60 21.52 5.17
C THR A 21 4.79 22.47 4.97
N ALA A 22 4.70 23.67 5.56
CA ALA A 22 5.81 24.61 5.57
C ALA A 22 7.06 24.01 6.24
N GLN A 23 6.87 23.23 7.30
CA GLN A 23 7.94 22.54 8.02
C GLN A 23 8.66 21.52 7.13
N TRP A 24 7.92 20.70 6.37
CA TRP A 24 8.54 19.76 5.43
C TRP A 24 9.35 20.50 4.37
N LEU A 25 8.79 21.56 3.76
CA LEU A 25 9.51 22.37 2.77
C LEU A 25 10.80 23.00 3.34
N GLN A 26 10.75 23.50 4.57
CA GLN A 26 11.91 24.06 5.27
C GLN A 26 12.98 22.98 5.51
N SER A 27 12.59 21.77 5.96
CA SER A 27 13.52 20.65 6.12
C SER A 27 14.10 20.13 4.81
N TYR A 28 13.36 20.27 3.71
CA TYR A 28 13.79 19.85 2.38
C TYR A 28 14.70 20.87 1.70
N LYS A 29 14.53 22.16 2.01
CA LYS A 29 15.28 23.28 1.39
C LYS A 29 16.80 23.05 1.30
N PRO A 30 17.51 22.53 2.32
CA PRO A 30 18.95 22.26 2.24
C PRO A 30 19.33 21.19 1.21
N SER A 31 18.39 20.31 0.80
CA SER A 31 18.63 19.28 -0.22
C SER A 31 18.53 19.82 -1.66
N ILE A 32 18.10 21.07 -1.85
CA ILE A 32 17.94 21.67 -3.18
C ILE A 32 19.30 22.11 -3.71
N LYS A 33 19.71 21.49 -4.82
CA LYS A 33 20.92 21.83 -5.56
C LYS A 33 20.57 22.77 -6.71
N LEU A 34 20.95 24.05 -6.62
CA LEU A 34 20.56 25.09 -7.59
C LEU A 34 21.07 24.84 -9.02
N GLN A 35 22.16 24.11 -9.16
CA GLN A 35 22.72 23.68 -10.43
C GLN A 35 21.91 22.57 -11.13
N THR A 36 21.02 21.90 -10.40
CA THR A 36 20.19 20.81 -10.93
C THR A 36 18.98 21.38 -11.66
N PRO A 37 18.57 20.85 -12.84
CA PRO A 37 17.39 21.32 -13.54
C PRO A 37 16.11 21.27 -12.69
N PRO A 38 15.18 22.24 -12.82
CA PRO A 38 13.98 22.33 -11.98
C PRO A 38 13.12 21.06 -11.97
N ILE A 39 12.96 20.39 -13.11
CA ILE A 39 12.18 19.16 -13.21
C ILE A 39 12.76 18.04 -12.34
N VAL A 40 14.08 17.93 -12.26
CA VAL A 40 14.76 16.92 -11.45
C VAL A 40 14.59 17.23 -9.96
N GLN A 41 14.64 18.51 -9.58
CA GLN A 41 14.37 18.94 -8.21
C GLN A 41 12.92 18.59 -7.81
N GLN A 42 11.95 18.88 -8.67
CA GLN A 42 10.53 18.59 -8.46
C GLN A 42 10.27 17.08 -8.29
N LYS A 43 10.83 16.24 -9.17
CA LYS A 43 10.71 14.77 -9.08
C LYS A 43 11.41 14.21 -7.84
N SER A 44 12.56 14.77 -7.46
CA SER A 44 13.28 14.37 -6.24
C SER A 44 12.50 14.73 -4.98
N ALA A 45 11.85 15.89 -4.98
CA ALA A 45 11.00 16.33 -3.88
C ALA A 45 9.75 15.45 -3.76
N GLU A 46 9.10 15.12 -4.88
CA GLU A 46 7.97 14.19 -4.92
C GLU A 46 8.36 12.81 -4.39
N SER A 47 9.44 12.22 -4.90
CA SER A 47 9.94 10.91 -4.45
C SER A 47 10.17 10.90 -2.94
N ARG A 48 10.83 11.94 -2.40
CA ARG A 48 11.06 12.06 -0.95
C ARG A 48 9.76 12.29 -0.17
N LEU A 49 8.78 12.99 -0.71
CA LEU A 49 7.49 13.16 -0.04
C LEU A 49 6.73 11.84 0.04
N LEU A 50 6.75 11.02 -1.02
CA LEU A 50 6.06 9.73 -1.08
C LEU A 50 6.61 8.71 -0.07
N THR A 51 7.83 8.89 0.43
CA THR A 51 8.43 8.04 1.47
C THR A 51 8.16 8.52 2.91
N THR A 52 7.38 9.59 3.10
CA THR A 52 7.07 10.15 4.44
C THR A 52 5.67 9.77 4.91
N ASP A 53 5.42 9.95 6.21
CA ASP A 53 4.08 9.86 6.80
C ASP A 53 3.28 11.14 6.49
N PHE A 54 2.20 10.99 5.71
CA PHE A 54 1.35 12.11 5.27
C PHE A 54 0.68 12.86 6.43
N THR A 55 0.54 12.25 7.61
CA THR A 55 -0.01 12.92 8.80
C THR A 55 0.88 14.03 9.34
N SER A 56 2.18 14.01 9.00
CA SER A 56 3.18 14.99 9.43
C SER A 56 3.66 15.91 8.31
N THR A 57 3.51 15.47 7.05
CA THR A 57 4.11 16.14 5.89
C THR A 57 3.12 16.83 4.97
N LEU A 58 1.83 16.52 5.03
CA LEU A 58 0.81 17.20 4.24
C LEU A 58 -0.03 18.19 5.08
N GLN A 59 -0.49 19.24 4.42
CA GLN A 59 -1.50 20.14 4.97
C GLN A 59 -2.86 19.44 4.94
N THR A 60 -3.66 19.69 5.97
CA THR A 60 -5.02 19.17 6.08
C THR A 60 -6.03 20.23 5.67
N SER A 61 -7.05 19.81 4.93
CA SER A 61 -8.20 20.64 4.56
C SER A 61 -9.44 19.76 4.49
N ALA A 62 -10.63 20.37 4.55
CA ALA A 62 -11.88 19.61 4.42
C ALA A 62 -12.01 18.89 3.07
N ALA A 63 -11.36 19.40 2.01
CA ALA A 63 -11.39 18.81 0.68
C ALA A 63 -10.31 17.71 0.47
N SER A 64 -9.25 17.71 1.28
CA SER A 64 -8.11 16.79 1.15
C SER A 64 -8.06 15.72 2.26
N CYS A 65 -9.13 15.58 3.03
CA CYS A 65 -9.25 14.64 4.14
C CYS A 65 -10.62 13.97 4.12
N PHE A 66 -10.75 12.85 4.82
CA PHE A 66 -12.02 12.15 4.89
C PHE A 66 -13.06 12.98 5.66
N PRO A 67 -14.33 12.99 5.21
CA PRO A 67 -15.42 13.61 5.94
C PRO A 67 -15.73 12.83 7.24
N ALA A 68 -16.45 13.48 8.15
CA ALA A 68 -16.96 12.80 9.32
C ALA A 68 -17.88 11.64 8.91
N GLY A 69 -17.75 10.50 9.59
CA GLY A 69 -18.57 9.31 9.31
C GLY A 69 -18.10 8.47 8.11
N VAL A 70 -16.93 8.73 7.52
CA VAL A 70 -16.36 7.90 6.42
C VAL A 70 -16.28 6.41 6.76
N ALA A 71 -16.09 6.07 8.03
CA ALA A 71 -16.01 4.70 8.53
C ALA A 71 -17.29 4.23 9.23
N SER A 72 -18.37 5.03 9.19
CA SER A 72 -19.62 4.70 9.86
C SER A 72 -20.41 3.67 9.05
N PRO A 73 -20.78 2.51 9.64
CA PRO A 73 -21.59 1.51 8.96
C PRO A 73 -23.06 1.93 8.78
N GLU A 74 -23.52 2.90 9.59
CA GLU A 74 -24.90 3.40 9.57
C GLU A 74 -25.23 4.19 8.29
N VAL A 75 -24.20 4.74 7.63
CA VAL A 75 -24.38 5.49 6.39
C VAL A 75 -24.39 4.49 5.22
N GLN A 76 -25.56 4.34 4.59
CA GLN A 76 -25.73 3.42 3.47
C GLN A 76 -24.78 3.74 2.32
N GLU A 77 -24.78 5.00 1.85
CA GLU A 77 -23.91 5.49 0.78
C GLU A 77 -23.50 6.93 1.08
N LEU A 78 -22.22 7.24 0.89
CA LEU A 78 -21.67 8.58 0.96
C LEU A 78 -20.74 8.81 -0.23
N ARG A 79 -21.00 9.86 -1.01
CA ARG A 79 -20.11 10.29 -2.09
C ARG A 79 -19.14 11.33 -1.56
N VAL A 80 -17.85 11.09 -1.75
CA VAL A 80 -16.79 11.98 -1.28
C VAL A 80 -16.10 12.59 -2.49
N PRO A 81 -16.16 13.93 -2.68
CA PRO A 81 -15.43 14.58 -3.76
C PRO A 81 -13.92 14.44 -3.53
N GLY A 82 -13.20 14.10 -4.58
CA GLY A 82 -11.73 14.07 -4.56
C GLY A 82 -11.13 15.44 -4.92
N PRO A 83 -9.80 15.57 -4.86
CA PRO A 83 -8.81 14.54 -4.59
C PRO A 83 -8.47 14.40 -3.10
N VAL A 84 -8.45 13.17 -2.58
CA VAL A 84 -8.04 12.87 -1.19
C VAL A 84 -6.74 12.05 -1.19
N PRO A 85 -5.59 12.63 -0.79
CA PRO A 85 -4.34 11.89 -0.64
C PRO A 85 -4.38 11.01 0.61
N VAL A 86 -4.03 9.73 0.44
CA VAL A 86 -4.06 8.73 1.51
C VAL A 86 -2.81 7.85 1.48
N GLN A 87 -2.54 7.18 2.60
CA GLN A 87 -1.49 6.18 2.73
C GLN A 87 -2.07 4.82 3.15
N VAL A 88 -1.48 3.75 2.62
CA VAL A 88 -1.86 2.37 2.93
C VAL A 88 -1.21 1.93 4.24
N LEU A 89 -2.02 1.54 5.22
CA LEU A 89 -1.57 1.00 6.51
C LEU A 89 -1.59 -0.54 6.55
N ASP A 90 -2.49 -1.16 5.81
CA ASP A 90 -2.62 -2.62 5.71
C ASP A 90 -3.25 -2.99 4.37
N ILE A 91 -2.94 -4.19 3.88
CA ILE A 91 -3.56 -4.80 2.72
C ILE A 91 -3.79 -6.30 2.99
N GLU A 92 -4.95 -6.78 2.58
CA GLU A 92 -5.32 -8.19 2.64
C GLU A 92 -5.83 -8.65 1.28
N ASP A 93 -5.30 -9.76 0.79
CA ASP A 93 -5.96 -10.53 -0.28
C ASP A 93 -7.07 -11.35 0.38
N ILE A 94 -8.31 -10.99 0.08
CA ILE A 94 -9.50 -11.70 0.60
C ILE A 94 -10.01 -12.76 -0.37
N GLY A 95 -9.45 -12.86 -1.58
CA GLY A 95 -9.73 -13.93 -2.54
C GLY A 95 -9.01 -15.24 -2.20
N ARG A 96 -8.00 -15.20 -1.32
CA ARG A 96 -7.25 -16.39 -0.87
C ARG A 96 -7.47 -16.66 0.61
N SER A 97 -7.53 -17.93 0.99
CA SER A 97 -7.63 -18.30 2.40
C SER A 97 -6.40 -17.84 3.18
N ARG A 98 -6.60 -17.46 4.45
CA ARG A 98 -5.51 -17.04 5.34
C ARG A 98 -4.46 -18.13 5.51
N TRP A 99 -4.90 -19.40 5.58
CA TRP A 99 -4.01 -20.55 5.70
C TRP A 99 -3.13 -20.71 4.45
N SER A 100 -3.71 -20.59 3.25
CA SER A 100 -2.94 -20.62 2.00
C SER A 100 -1.88 -19.52 1.93
N GLN A 101 -2.17 -18.33 2.48
CA GLN A 101 -1.19 -17.24 2.59
C GLN A 101 -0.09 -17.55 3.61
N VAL A 102 -0.41 -18.16 4.75
CA VAL A 102 0.59 -18.61 5.74
C VAL A 102 1.54 -19.64 5.13
N GLU A 103 0.99 -20.65 4.46
CA GLU A 103 1.78 -21.68 3.78
C GLU A 103 2.72 -21.08 2.73
N ALA A 104 2.25 -20.10 1.94
CA ALA A 104 3.08 -19.42 0.95
C ALA A 104 4.29 -18.71 1.59
N ILE A 105 4.10 -18.06 2.74
CA ILE A 105 5.19 -17.42 3.49
C ILE A 105 6.17 -18.48 4.03
N GLU A 106 5.67 -19.59 4.59
CA GLU A 106 6.53 -20.66 5.14
C GLU A 106 7.30 -21.43 4.06
N MET A 107 6.77 -21.48 2.82
CA MET A 107 7.50 -22.02 1.67
C MET A 107 8.61 -21.10 1.21
N GLU A 108 8.35 -19.79 1.15
CA GLU A 108 9.37 -18.78 0.81
C GLU A 108 10.51 -18.75 1.84
N GLU A 109 10.19 -18.82 3.14
CA GLU A 109 11.18 -18.93 4.23
C GLU A 109 12.06 -20.19 4.11
N ARG A 110 11.51 -21.28 3.56
CA ARG A 110 12.22 -22.54 3.33
C ARG A 110 12.94 -22.60 1.98
N GLY A 111 12.84 -21.58 1.14
CA GLY A 111 13.43 -21.56 -0.21
C GLY A 111 12.75 -22.52 -1.20
N GLU A 112 11.49 -22.89 -0.94
CA GLU A 112 10.72 -23.81 -1.79
C GLU A 112 9.87 -23.00 -2.79
N MET A 113 10.20 -23.05 -4.08
CA MET A 113 9.34 -22.46 -5.13
C MET A 113 8.31 -23.50 -5.63
N ARG A 114 7.06 -23.08 -5.81
CA ARG A 114 6.01 -23.91 -6.42
C ARG A 114 6.05 -23.79 -7.95
N LYS A 115 6.19 -24.91 -8.67
CA LYS A 115 5.84 -25.03 -10.09
C LYS A 115 4.64 -25.98 -10.19
N GLY A 116 3.43 -25.47 -9.96
CA GLY A 116 2.20 -26.27 -9.90
C GLY A 116 1.95 -26.92 -8.53
N HIS A 117 1.21 -28.04 -8.51
CA HIS A 117 0.84 -28.80 -7.29
C HIS A 117 1.99 -29.64 -6.71
N GLU A 118 3.24 -29.27 -7.02
CA GLU A 118 4.44 -29.98 -6.59
C GLU A 118 5.48 -28.97 -6.07
N VAL A 119 6.10 -29.34 -4.95
CA VAL A 119 7.10 -28.53 -4.22
C VAL A 119 8.48 -28.96 -4.70
N ILE A 120 9.22 -28.05 -5.35
CA ILE A 120 10.58 -28.33 -5.83
C ILE A 120 11.58 -27.65 -4.89
N ARG A 121 12.50 -28.44 -4.34
CA ARG A 121 13.64 -27.96 -3.54
C ARG A 121 14.68 -27.38 -4.50
N VAL A 122 15.04 -26.11 -4.34
CA VAL A 122 16.13 -25.50 -5.13
C VAL A 122 17.45 -25.91 -4.48
N VAL A 123 18.16 -26.85 -5.08
CA VAL A 123 19.58 -27.12 -4.79
C VAL A 123 20.40 -26.19 -5.70
N PRO A 124 21.39 -25.44 -5.17
CA PRO A 124 22.27 -24.66 -6.02
C PRO A 124 23.34 -25.58 -6.59
N ASP A 125 23.14 -26.04 -7.82
CA ASP A 125 24.24 -26.57 -8.63
C ASP A 125 24.28 -25.85 -9.98
N GLU A 126 25.50 -25.57 -10.40
CA GLU A 126 25.93 -24.68 -11.45
C GLU A 126 25.57 -25.18 -12.86
N GLU A 127 25.39 -24.22 -13.78
CA GLU A 127 25.50 -24.32 -15.24
C GLU A 127 24.65 -25.38 -15.98
N ASP A 128 23.51 -24.96 -16.56
CA ASP A 128 23.21 -25.31 -17.96
C ASP A 128 22.27 -24.30 -18.64
N ASN A 129 22.63 -23.94 -19.87
CA ASN A 129 21.85 -23.09 -20.77
C ASN A 129 20.71 -23.91 -21.39
N THR A 130 19.48 -23.70 -20.94
CA THR A 130 18.30 -24.03 -21.75
C THR A 130 17.29 -22.90 -21.74
N ASP A 131 17.12 -22.30 -22.91
CA ASP A 131 15.96 -21.50 -23.30
C ASP A 131 14.67 -22.27 -22.96
N MET A 132 14.10 -21.95 -21.81
CA MET A 132 12.79 -22.42 -21.39
C MET A 132 12.01 -21.18 -20.98
N ASN A 133 11.34 -20.59 -21.97
CA ASN A 133 10.26 -19.62 -21.79
C ASN A 133 9.33 -20.19 -20.69
N PRO A 134 9.30 -19.61 -19.47
CA PRO A 134 8.52 -20.21 -18.40
C PRO A 134 7.05 -20.13 -18.82
N PRO A 135 6.29 -21.23 -18.76
CA PRO A 135 4.87 -21.17 -19.03
C PRO A 135 4.28 -20.15 -18.07
N ALA A 136 3.60 -19.16 -18.63
CA ALA A 136 2.90 -18.09 -17.94
C ALA A 136 1.74 -18.66 -17.10
N ASN A 137 2.06 -19.43 -16.07
CA ASN A 137 1.19 -19.63 -14.93
C ASN A 137 1.51 -18.52 -13.92
N SER A 138 1.29 -17.28 -14.36
CA SER A 138 0.88 -16.22 -13.44
C SER A 138 -0.50 -16.62 -12.92
N ALA A 139 -0.52 -17.57 -11.97
CA ALA A 139 -1.67 -17.80 -11.11
C ALA A 139 -2.14 -16.42 -10.67
N GLU A 140 -3.32 -16.06 -11.14
CA GLU A 140 -3.88 -14.72 -11.21
C GLU A 140 -3.39 -13.84 -10.06
N LYS A 141 -2.70 -12.73 -10.41
CA LYS A 141 -2.28 -11.69 -9.46
C LYS A 141 -3.48 -11.39 -8.55
N GLY A 142 -3.37 -11.74 -7.28
CA GLY A 142 -4.47 -12.04 -6.35
C GLY A 142 -5.52 -10.94 -6.15
N GLY A 143 -6.48 -11.15 -5.27
CA GLY A 143 -7.57 -10.21 -5.01
C GLY A 143 -8.95 -10.85 -5.06
N PRO A 144 -10.03 -10.09 -4.74
CA PRO A 144 -10.02 -8.65 -4.46
C PRO A 144 -9.22 -8.28 -3.21
N HIS A 145 -8.73 -7.05 -3.14
CA HIS A 145 -7.97 -6.57 -1.99
C HIS A 145 -8.83 -5.73 -1.04
N LYS A 146 -8.63 -5.94 0.25
CA LYS A 146 -9.10 -5.06 1.32
C LYS A 146 -7.91 -4.24 1.83
N LEU A 147 -8.05 -2.92 1.90
CA LEU A 147 -7.00 -2.03 2.39
C LEU A 147 -7.47 -1.28 3.64
N LEU A 148 -6.54 -0.95 4.53
CA LEU A 148 -6.73 0.06 5.55
C LEU A 148 -6.02 1.33 5.10
N LEU A 149 -6.76 2.40 4.86
CA LEU A 149 -6.24 3.68 4.37
C LEU A 149 -6.25 4.72 5.49
N GLN A 150 -5.31 5.66 5.42
CA GLN A 150 -5.25 6.81 6.32
C GLN A 150 -5.05 8.11 5.55
N ASP A 151 -5.84 9.14 5.87
CA ASP A 151 -5.67 10.49 5.30
C ASP A 151 -4.59 11.32 6.05
N ALA A 152 -4.32 12.53 5.58
CA ALA A 152 -3.39 13.45 6.23
C ALA A 152 -3.82 13.94 7.63
N LYS A 153 -5.09 13.78 8.01
CA LYS A 153 -5.58 14.08 9.37
C LYS A 153 -5.36 12.91 10.33
N GLY A 154 -5.00 11.75 9.81
CA GLY A 154 -4.85 10.51 10.56
C GLY A 154 -6.14 9.69 10.65
N SER A 155 -7.22 10.14 10.00
CA SER A 155 -8.50 9.43 9.91
C SER A 155 -8.30 8.14 9.11
N LYS A 156 -8.86 7.03 9.59
CA LYS A 156 -8.70 5.71 8.97
C LYS A 156 -10.02 5.21 8.39
N ALA A 157 -9.96 4.54 7.26
CA ALA A 157 -11.11 3.89 6.64
C ALA A 157 -10.69 2.61 5.93
N TYR A 158 -11.56 1.60 5.96
CA TYR A 158 -11.36 0.42 5.11
C TYR A 158 -11.75 0.74 3.68
N ALA A 159 -11.04 0.12 2.74
CA ALA A 159 -11.33 0.20 1.33
C ALA A 159 -11.37 -1.19 0.71
N PHE A 160 -12.17 -1.36 -0.33
CA PHE A 160 -12.40 -2.62 -1.02
C PHE A 160 -12.23 -2.43 -2.52
N GLU A 161 -11.43 -3.29 -3.14
CA GLU A 161 -11.24 -3.34 -4.59
C GLU A 161 -12.48 -3.94 -5.28
N MET A 162 -13.36 -3.09 -5.80
CA MET A 162 -14.57 -3.51 -6.51
C MET A 162 -14.28 -4.00 -7.93
N THR A 163 -13.26 -3.43 -8.54
CA THR A 163 -12.77 -3.81 -9.87
C THR A 163 -11.26 -3.85 -9.81
N LYS A 164 -10.66 -4.83 -10.48
CA LYS A 164 -9.22 -5.06 -10.43
C LYS A 164 -8.44 -3.79 -10.77
N ILE A 165 -7.58 -3.37 -9.86
CA ILE A 165 -6.61 -2.28 -10.02
C ILE A 165 -5.24 -2.96 -10.11
N GLY A 166 -4.66 -3.00 -11.31
CA GLY A 166 -3.44 -3.78 -11.58
C GLY A 166 -2.19 -3.42 -10.75
N LYS A 167 -2.21 -2.26 -10.08
CA LYS A 167 -1.15 -1.79 -9.17
C LYS A 167 -1.39 -2.14 -7.69
N LEU A 168 -2.54 -2.72 -7.34
CA LEU A 168 -2.83 -3.24 -6.01
C LEU A 168 -2.53 -4.74 -5.96
N ASP A 169 -1.66 -5.11 -5.02
CA ASP A 169 -1.21 -6.48 -4.81
C ASP A 169 -0.66 -6.61 -3.38
N ILE A 170 -0.76 -7.81 -2.80
CA ILE A 170 -0.25 -8.08 -1.44
C ILE A 170 1.24 -7.79 -1.26
N THR A 171 2.02 -7.81 -2.35
CA THR A 171 3.45 -7.49 -2.35
C THR A 171 3.75 -5.99 -2.27
N MET A 172 2.73 -5.14 -2.46
CA MET A 172 2.91 -3.69 -2.46
C MET A 172 3.50 -3.18 -1.14
N PRO A 173 4.37 -2.15 -1.17
CA PRO A 173 4.95 -1.65 0.07
C PRO A 173 3.93 -0.99 1.00
N ILE A 174 4.08 -1.19 2.31
CA ILE A 174 3.27 -0.46 3.29
C ILE A 174 3.72 1.00 3.39
N GLY A 175 2.75 1.89 3.57
CA GLY A 175 2.93 3.33 3.42
C GLY A 175 2.86 3.80 1.97
N THR A 176 2.52 2.95 1.00
CA THR A 176 2.21 3.36 -0.39
C THR A 176 1.16 4.47 -0.38
N LYS A 177 1.34 5.46 -1.26
CA LYS A 177 0.48 6.63 -1.38
C LYS A 177 -0.50 6.49 -2.54
N LEU A 178 -1.74 6.86 -2.29
CA LEU A 178 -2.83 6.87 -3.26
C LEU A 178 -3.49 8.25 -3.30
N ILE A 179 -4.05 8.62 -4.45
CA ILE A 179 -5.02 9.72 -4.55
C ILE A 179 -6.38 9.12 -4.87
N LEU A 180 -7.36 9.35 -4.00
CA LEU A 180 -8.74 8.95 -4.24
C LEU A 180 -9.50 10.10 -4.92
N LYS A 181 -10.27 9.78 -5.97
CA LYS A 181 -10.97 10.74 -6.84
C LYS A 181 -12.46 10.40 -6.89
N ASP A 182 -13.32 11.26 -6.38
CA ASP A 182 -14.78 11.15 -6.52
C ASP A 182 -15.30 9.74 -6.18
N PHE A 183 -14.93 9.26 -4.99
CA PHE A 183 -15.18 7.89 -4.58
C PHE A 183 -16.47 7.77 -3.77
N THR A 184 -17.00 6.55 -3.75
CA THR A 184 -18.17 6.21 -2.96
C THR A 184 -17.75 5.41 -1.74
N VAL A 185 -18.36 5.70 -0.61
CA VAL A 185 -18.30 4.92 0.62
C VAL A 185 -19.63 4.22 0.79
N SER A 186 -19.62 2.91 0.98
CA SER A 186 -20.83 2.12 1.26
C SER A 186 -20.66 1.43 2.60
N ARG A 187 -21.57 1.69 3.55
CA ARG A 187 -21.53 1.13 4.92
C ARG A 187 -20.15 1.25 5.58
N GLY A 188 -19.53 2.43 5.46
CA GLY A 188 -18.23 2.72 6.06
C GLY A 188 -17.01 2.14 5.32
N VAL A 189 -17.19 1.61 4.11
CA VAL A 189 -16.11 1.04 3.28
C VAL A 189 -15.98 1.82 1.97
N ILE A 190 -14.77 2.26 1.66
CA ILE A 190 -14.44 2.95 0.41
C ILE A 190 -14.44 1.95 -0.75
N MET A 191 -15.20 2.25 -1.80
CA MET A 191 -15.35 1.40 -2.97
C MET A 191 -14.33 1.81 -4.04
N LEU A 192 -13.25 1.06 -4.19
CA LEU A 192 -12.16 1.36 -5.11
C LEU A 192 -12.40 0.74 -6.49
N SER A 193 -12.11 1.52 -7.52
CA SER A 193 -12.11 1.10 -8.92
C SER A 193 -11.01 1.85 -9.67
N PRO A 194 -10.54 1.38 -10.84
CA PRO A 194 -9.50 2.08 -11.60
C PRO A 194 -9.82 3.55 -11.93
N GLY A 195 -11.11 3.92 -12.01
CA GLY A 195 -11.53 5.29 -12.28
C GLY A 195 -11.34 6.26 -11.11
N ASN A 196 -11.32 5.76 -9.86
CA ASN A 196 -11.36 6.58 -8.65
C ASN A 196 -10.08 6.52 -7.80
N VAL A 197 -9.01 5.89 -8.29
CA VAL A 197 -7.74 5.82 -7.55
C VAL A 197 -6.54 5.96 -8.47
N ASP A 198 -5.60 6.83 -8.08
CA ASP A 198 -4.27 6.88 -8.64
C ASP A 198 -3.26 6.33 -7.62
N VAL A 199 -2.59 5.23 -7.97
CA VAL A 199 -1.51 4.65 -7.16
C VAL A 199 -0.20 5.37 -7.47
N LEU A 200 0.29 6.17 -6.51
CA LEU A 200 1.53 6.94 -6.64
C LEU A 200 2.78 6.14 -6.26
N GLY A 201 2.63 5.08 -5.45
CA GLY A 201 3.74 4.29 -4.93
C GLY A 201 4.33 4.89 -3.65
N GLY A 202 5.62 4.72 -3.44
CA GLY A 202 6.29 5.09 -2.18
C GLY A 202 6.20 3.99 -1.12
N LYS A 203 6.92 4.19 -0.03
CA LYS A 203 7.09 3.21 1.05
C LYS A 203 7.51 3.93 2.32
N ILE A 204 6.98 3.51 3.46
CA ILE A 204 7.50 3.92 4.77
C ILE A 204 8.26 2.72 5.34
N GLU A 205 9.59 2.77 5.26
CA GLU A 205 10.48 1.63 5.54
C GLU A 205 10.17 0.93 6.87
N ALA A 206 10.01 1.71 7.95
CA ALA A 206 9.71 1.16 9.26
C ALA A 206 8.36 0.42 9.32
N TRP A 207 7.34 0.89 8.59
CA TRP A 207 6.02 0.28 8.57
C TRP A 207 6.00 -0.98 7.72
N ASP A 208 6.62 -0.94 6.55
CA ASP A 208 6.72 -2.09 5.65
C ASP A 208 7.52 -3.23 6.28
N LYS A 209 8.68 -2.92 6.87
CA LYS A 209 9.48 -3.91 7.60
C LYS A 209 8.66 -4.58 8.70
N LYS A 210 8.05 -3.79 9.58
CA LYS A 210 7.23 -4.31 10.69
C LYS A 210 6.07 -5.18 10.18
N TRP A 211 5.35 -4.70 9.17
CA TRP A 211 4.22 -5.44 8.61
C TRP A 211 4.65 -6.79 8.05
N ARG A 212 5.77 -6.86 7.32
CA ARG A 212 6.30 -8.11 6.76
C ARG A 212 6.71 -9.10 7.85
N GLU A 213 7.43 -8.62 8.87
CA GLU A 213 7.87 -9.43 10.01
C GLU A 213 6.68 -10.00 10.80
N GLU A 214 5.61 -9.22 10.97
CA GLU A 214 4.42 -9.62 11.74
C GLU A 214 3.37 -10.37 10.90
N ARG A 215 3.48 -10.37 9.57
CA ARG A 215 2.39 -10.81 8.67
C ARG A 215 1.95 -12.24 8.93
N LYS A 216 2.90 -13.18 9.04
CA LYS A 216 2.62 -14.60 9.28
C LYS A 216 1.85 -14.80 10.59
N LYS A 217 2.29 -14.13 11.67
CA LYS A 217 1.65 -14.18 12.98
C LYS A 217 0.21 -13.66 12.91
N VAL A 218 0.01 -12.49 12.32
CA VAL A 218 -1.33 -11.88 12.16
C VAL A 218 -2.26 -12.78 11.34
N LEU A 219 -1.76 -13.41 10.28
CA LEU A 219 -2.55 -14.35 9.47
C LEU A 219 -2.95 -15.59 10.26
N LYS A 220 -2.04 -16.19 11.05
CA LYS A 220 -2.33 -17.32 11.93
C LYS A 220 -3.42 -16.96 12.96
N GLU A 221 -3.26 -15.83 13.65
CA GLU A 221 -4.25 -15.34 14.62
C GLU A 221 -5.63 -15.13 13.97
N LYS A 222 -5.67 -14.46 12.81
CA LYS A 222 -6.93 -14.22 12.06
C LYS A 222 -7.54 -15.51 11.46
N ALA A 223 -6.75 -16.58 11.33
CA ALA A 223 -7.24 -17.91 10.94
C ALA A 223 -7.78 -18.71 12.14
N GLY A 224 -7.70 -18.18 13.36
CA GLY A 224 -8.15 -18.84 14.58
C GLY A 224 -7.08 -19.72 15.24
N TRP A 225 -5.82 -19.64 14.80
CA TRP A 225 -4.72 -20.35 15.44
C TRP A 225 -4.47 -19.77 16.84
N ARG A 226 -4.56 -20.63 17.87
CA ARG A 226 -4.14 -20.32 19.24
C ARG A 226 -2.98 -21.24 19.60
N GLU A 227 -1.87 -20.65 20.02
CA GLU A 227 -0.71 -21.38 20.51
C GLU A 227 -1.15 -22.27 21.70
N GLY A 228 -1.10 -23.59 21.53
CA GLY A 228 -1.54 -24.58 22.52
C GLY A 228 -2.83 -25.37 22.20
N MET A 229 -3.54 -25.06 21.11
CA MET A 229 -4.56 -25.98 20.58
C MET A 229 -3.94 -26.87 19.49
N GLY A 230 -3.28 -27.94 19.91
CA GLY A 230 -3.08 -29.10 19.04
C GLY A 230 -4.44 -29.61 18.57
N PHE A 231 -4.59 -29.87 17.28
CA PHE A 231 -5.74 -30.58 16.76
C PHE A 231 -5.78 -31.98 17.39
N GLY A 232 -6.68 -32.20 18.34
CA GLY A 232 -7.27 -33.49 18.69
C GLY A 232 -6.34 -34.54 19.30
N GLU A 233 -6.18 -34.49 20.62
CA GLU A 233 -6.17 -35.68 21.47
C GLU A 233 -7.39 -35.59 22.39
N ASP A 234 -8.58 -35.69 21.79
CA ASP A 234 -9.83 -35.96 22.51
C ASP A 234 -10.68 -36.85 21.60
N ALA A 235 -10.26 -38.11 21.49
CA ALA A 235 -11.09 -39.19 21.00
C ALA A 235 -10.72 -40.49 21.74
N SER A 236 -11.53 -40.76 22.77
CA SER A 236 -11.72 -42.03 23.50
C SER A 236 -10.78 -42.32 24.66
#